data_AF-X5E6S6-F1
#
_entry.id   AF-X5E6S6-F1
#
_cell.length_a   1.000
_cell.length_b   1.000
_cell.length_c   1.000
_cell.angle_alpha   90.00
_cell.angle_beta   90.00
_cell.angle_gamma   90.00
#
_symmetry.space_group_name_H-M   'P 1'
#
loop_
_entity.id
_entity.type
_entity.pdbx_description
1 polymer ?
#
loop_
_entity_poly.entity_id
_entity_poly.type
_entity_poly.pdbx_seq_one_letter_code
_entity_poly.pdbx_strand_id
1 'polypeptide(L)'
;MKDQKARAYITGLFKIVGTDSVLVVLYTGHVKRVHCPFTVIAKVDVPPLVEGKEYIVHAVKMTLHLQDVFIIDGKAYLVWYFAVKV
;
A
#
# COMPACT_ATOMS: atom_id res chain seq x y z
N MET A 1 19.80 15.00 7.18
CA MET A 1 20.63 13.94 6.54
C MET A 1 19.89 12.62 6.32
N LYS A 2 19.24 12.00 7.34
CA LYS A 2 18.56 10.69 7.18
C LYS A 2 17.45 10.73 6.12
N ASP A 3 16.57 11.72 6.15
CA ASP A 3 15.45 11.83 5.20
C ASP A 3 15.90 12.04 3.75
N GLN A 4 17.05 12.69 3.55
CA GLN A 4 17.63 12.87 2.21
C GLN A 4 18.11 11.56 1.61
N LYS A 5 18.73 10.69 2.43
CA LYS A 5 19.12 9.34 2.01
C LYS A 5 17.89 8.49 1.71
N ALA A 6 16.86 8.55 2.56
CA ALA A 6 15.60 7.86 2.31
C ALA A 6 14.99 8.32 0.98
N ARG A 7 14.84 9.62 0.74
CA ARG A 7 14.30 10.15 -0.53
C ARG A 7 15.08 9.66 -1.76
N ALA A 8 16.41 9.68 -1.70
CA ALA A 8 17.26 9.19 -2.79
C ALA A 8 17.00 7.69 -3.06
N TYR A 9 16.89 6.89 -2.01
CA TYR A 9 16.56 5.47 -2.10
C TYR A 9 15.18 5.23 -2.72
N ILE A 10 14.14 5.88 -2.20
CA ILE A 10 12.76 5.75 -2.70
C ILE A 10 12.69 6.15 -4.18
N THR A 11 13.35 7.24 -4.55
CA THR A 11 13.41 7.71 -5.94
C THR A 11 14.12 6.71 -6.85
N GLY A 12 15.20 6.09 -6.37
CA GLY A 12 15.88 5.01 -7.10
C GLY A 12 14.99 3.79 -7.29
N LEU A 13 14.29 3.36 -6.23
CA LEU A 13 13.40 2.22 -6.24
C LEU A 13 12.26 2.40 -7.26
N PHE A 14 11.59 3.56 -7.24
CA PHE A 14 10.47 3.86 -8.15
C PHE A 14 10.86 4.03 -9.62
N LYS A 15 12.16 4.03 -9.96
CA LYS A 15 12.59 3.87 -11.36
C LYS A 15 12.48 2.42 -11.85
N ILE A 16 12.43 1.46 -10.94
CA ILE A 16 12.46 0.03 -11.20
C ILE A 16 11.09 -0.60 -10.94
N VAL A 17 10.37 -0.12 -9.92
CA VAL A 17 9.06 -0.62 -9.53
C VAL A 17 7.97 0.42 -9.81
N GLY A 18 6.83 -0.03 -10.35
CA GLY A 18 5.65 0.80 -10.53
C GLY A 18 4.91 1.05 -9.22
N THR A 19 4.28 2.22 -9.09
CA THR A 19 3.39 2.59 -7.96
C THR A 19 1.95 2.15 -8.17
N ASP A 20 1.71 1.40 -9.24
CA ASP A 20 0.43 0.92 -9.75
C ASP A 20 0.20 -0.57 -9.46
N SER A 21 1.06 -1.20 -8.68
CA SER A 21 0.88 -2.58 -8.25
C SER A 21 1.58 -2.90 -6.93
N VAL A 22 1.14 -3.99 -6.30
CA VAL A 22 1.78 -4.57 -5.11
C VAL A 22 1.89 -6.08 -5.26
N LEU A 23 2.92 -6.68 -4.67
CA LEU A 23 3.03 -8.12 -4.52
C LEU A 23 2.41 -8.54 -3.19
N VAL A 24 1.44 -9.46 -3.24
CA VAL A 24 0.80 -10.01 -2.05
C VAL A 24 1.07 -11.51 -1.96
N VAL A 25 1.18 -12.01 -0.73
CA VAL A 25 1.25 -13.44 -0.45
C VAL A 25 -0.16 -13.92 -0.19
N LEU A 26 -0.66 -14.82 -1.03
CA LEU A 26 -1.96 -15.46 -0.86
C LEU A 26 -1.93 -16.41 0.34
N TYR A 27 -3.10 -16.74 0.88
CA TYR A 27 -3.23 -17.74 1.94
C TYR A 27 -2.69 -19.13 1.52
N THR A 28 -2.61 -19.38 0.22
CA THR A 28 -2.02 -20.60 -0.37
C THR A 28 -0.48 -20.57 -0.40
N GLY A 29 0.16 -19.47 0.02
CA GLY A 29 1.61 -19.28 -0.05
C GLY A 29 2.13 -18.79 -1.41
N HIS A 30 1.28 -18.65 -2.42
CA HIS A 30 1.67 -18.13 -3.72
C HIS A 30 1.78 -16.59 -3.71
N VAL A 31 2.74 -16.07 -4.46
CA VAL A 31 2.89 -14.63 -4.67
C VAL A 31 2.06 -14.20 -5.88
N LYS A 32 1.21 -13.19 -5.71
CA LYS A 32 0.40 -12.60 -6.78
C LYS A 32 0.68 -11.11 -6.89
N ARG A 33 0.84 -10.61 -8.11
CA ARG A 33 0.85 -9.17 -8.38
C ARG A 33 -0.59 -8.68 -8.51
N VAL A 34 -0.93 -7.65 -7.75
CA VAL A 34 -2.23 -6.99 -7.79
C VAL A 34 -2.02 -5.59 -8.33
N HIS A 35 -2.71 -5.24 -9.41
CA HIS A 35 -2.64 -3.93 -10.04
C HIS A 35 -3.73 -3.00 -9.47
N CYS A 36 -3.41 -1.72 -9.37
CA CYS A 36 -4.36 -0.67 -9.03
C CYS A 36 -5.32 -0.39 -10.21
N PRO A 37 -6.59 -0.06 -9.94
CA PRO A 37 -7.21 -0.06 -8.63
C PRO A 37 -7.52 -1.47 -8.12
N PHE A 38 -7.45 -1.70 -6.80
CA PHE A 38 -7.87 -2.95 -6.18
C PHE A 38 -8.59 -2.72 -4.86
N THR A 39 -9.37 -3.71 -4.43
CA THR A 39 -10.20 -3.62 -3.21
C THR A 39 -9.47 -4.18 -2.00
N VAL A 40 -9.62 -3.48 -0.87
CA VAL A 40 -9.14 -3.91 0.43
C VAL A 40 -10.25 -3.86 1.47
N ILE A 41 -10.17 -4.68 2.51
CA ILE A 41 -11.07 -4.67 3.67
C ILE A 41 -10.31 -4.07 4.85
N ALA A 42 -10.87 -3.08 5.54
CA ALA A 42 -10.30 -2.52 6.76
C ALA A 42 -10.37 -3.55 7.90
N LYS A 43 -9.25 -3.79 8.58
CA LYS A 43 -9.14 -4.72 9.72
C LYS A 43 -9.29 -4.04 11.08
N VAL A 44 -9.22 -2.72 11.10
CA VAL A 44 -9.37 -1.88 12.31
C VAL A 44 -10.01 -0.56 11.90
N ASP A 45 -10.66 0.12 12.84
CA ASP A 45 -11.18 1.47 12.64
C ASP A 45 -10.03 2.49 12.51
N VAL A 46 -10.00 3.23 11.39
CA VAL A 46 -9.05 4.31 11.12
C VAL A 46 -9.80 5.47 10.48
N PRO A 47 -10.35 6.43 11.24
CA PRO A 47 -11.24 7.46 10.72
C PRO A 47 -10.71 8.13 9.43
N PRO A 48 -11.52 8.22 8.35
CA PRO A 48 -12.94 7.89 8.24
C PRO A 48 -13.24 6.42 7.87
N LEU A 49 -12.23 5.56 7.86
CA LEU A 49 -12.34 4.15 7.52
C LEU A 49 -12.91 3.36 8.70
N VAL A 50 -13.88 2.50 8.39
CA VAL A 50 -14.61 1.68 9.35
C VAL A 50 -14.21 0.22 9.17
N GLU A 51 -13.93 -0.48 10.26
CA GLU A 51 -13.60 -1.89 10.27
C GLU A 51 -14.63 -2.74 9.51
N GLY A 52 -14.14 -3.74 8.78
CA GLY A 52 -14.95 -4.65 7.97
C GLY A 52 -15.45 -4.06 6.64
N LYS A 53 -15.34 -2.75 6.40
CA LYS A 53 -15.75 -2.14 5.12
C LYS A 53 -14.67 -2.24 4.04
N GLU A 54 -15.15 -2.22 2.80
CA GLU A 54 -14.34 -2.26 1.59
C GLU A 54 -13.96 -0.86 1.11
N TYR A 55 -12.72 -0.70 0.68
CA TYR A 55 -12.16 0.54 0.14
C TYR A 55 -11.34 0.27 -1.12
N ILE A 56 -11.31 1.24 -2.03
CA ILE A 56 -10.55 1.16 -3.27
C ILE A 56 -9.18 1.80 -3.07
N VAL A 57 -8.13 1.03 -3.35
CA VAL A 57 -6.75 1.52 -3.39
C VAL A 57 -6.45 1.99 -4.81
N HIS A 58 -6.12 3.27 -4.95
CA HIS A 58 -5.80 3.89 -6.25
C HIS A 58 -4.30 3.90 -6.57
N ALA A 59 -3.45 3.84 -5.55
CA ALA A 59 -1.99 3.79 -5.71
C ALA A 59 -1.33 3.17 -4.48
N VAL A 60 -0.10 2.66 -4.69
CA VAL A 60 0.77 2.17 -3.63
C VAL A 60 2.00 3.08 -3.57
N LYS A 61 2.34 3.57 -2.39
CA LYS A 61 3.50 4.45 -2.15
C LYS A 61 4.25 3.99 -0.92
N MET A 62 5.30 4.73 -0.57
CA MET A 62 6.15 4.42 0.58
C MET A 62 6.43 5.70 1.39
N THR A 63 6.46 5.58 2.72
CA THR A 63 6.84 6.67 3.63
C THR A 63 8.35 6.91 3.64
N LEU A 64 8.80 8.01 4.24
CA LEU A 64 10.25 8.26 4.45
C LEU A 64 10.89 7.26 5.42
N HIS A 65 10.08 6.51 6.16
CA HIS A 65 10.52 5.41 7.02
C HIS A 65 10.50 4.05 6.30
N LEU A 66 10.35 4.05 4.98
CA LEU A 66 10.33 2.85 4.14
C LEU A 66 9.19 1.88 4.44
N GLN A 67 8.03 2.43 4.82
CA GLN A 67 6.81 1.65 5.03
C GLN A 67 5.86 1.84 3.86
N ASP A 68 5.30 0.76 3.34
CA ASP A 68 4.29 0.83 2.30
C ASP A 68 2.99 1.46 2.82
N VAL A 69 2.35 2.24 1.96
CA VAL A 69 1.05 2.87 2.20
C VAL A 69 0.14 2.71 1.00
N PHE A 70 -1.15 2.48 1.27
CA PHE A 70 -2.22 2.53 0.29
C PHE A 70 -2.80 3.93 0.20
N ILE A 71 -3.02 4.39 -1.02
CA ILE A 71 -3.70 5.66 -1.31
C ILE A 71 -5.18 5.37 -1.54
N ILE A 72 -6.02 5.75 -0.59
CA ILE A 72 -7.48 5.60 -0.58
C ILE A 72 -8.07 7.00 -0.47
N ASP A 73 -8.94 7.39 -1.41
CA ASP A 73 -9.53 8.75 -1.48
C ASP A 73 -8.50 9.89 -1.31
N GLY A 74 -7.34 9.73 -1.95
CA GLY A 74 -6.24 10.70 -1.91
C GLY A 74 -5.45 10.76 -0.60
N LYS A 75 -5.80 9.94 0.41
CA LYS A 75 -5.13 9.86 1.71
C LYS A 75 -4.29 8.59 1.81
N ALA A 76 -3.17 8.68 2.52
CA ALA A 76 -2.25 7.56 2.72
C ALA A 76 -2.55 6.82 4.03
N TYR A 77 -2.68 5.50 3.94
CA TYR A 77 -2.92 4.61 5.08
C TYR A 77 -1.92 3.46 5.06
N LEU A 78 -1.43 3.05 6.24
CA LEU A 78 -0.47 1.94 6.34
C LEU A 78 -1.12 0.63 5.92
N VAL A 79 -0.40 -0.17 5.12
CA VAL A 79 -0.94 -1.41 4.54
C VAL A 79 -1.42 -2.42 5.59
N TRP A 80 -0.84 -2.39 6.79
CA TRP A 80 -1.20 -3.30 7.86
C TRP A 80 -2.61 -3.08 8.40
N TYR A 81 -3.27 -1.96 8.10
CA TYR A 81 -4.67 -1.73 8.48
C TYR A 81 -5.65 -2.53 7.62
N PHE A 82 -5.18 -3.20 6.57
CA PHE A 82 -6.04 -3.82 5.58
C PHE A 82 -5.74 -5.29 5.34
N ALA A 83 -6.74 -5.99 4.81
CA ALA A 83 -6.61 -7.25 4.09
C ALA A 83 -6.87 -6.99 2.60
N VAL A 84 -6.00 -7.48 1.73
CA VAL A 84 -6.18 -7.36 0.27
C VAL A 84 -7.19 -8.41 -0.17
N LYS A 85 -8.22 -8.00 -0.92
CA LYS A 85 -9.22 -8.90 -1.50
C LYS A 85 -8.72 -9.37 -2.86
N VAL A 86 -8.26 -10.63 -2.95
CA VAL A 86 -7.53 -11.19 -4.11
C VAL A 86 -8.10 -12.47 -4.66
#